data_AF-A0A0B4F8M1-F1
#
_entry.id   AF-A0A0B4F8M1-F1
#
_cell.length_a   1.000
_cell.length_b   1.000
_cell.length_c   1.000
_cell.angle_alpha   90.00
_cell.angle_beta   90.00
_cell.angle_gamma   90.00
#
_symmetry.space_group_name_H-M   'P 1'
#
loop_
_entity.id
_entity.type
_entity.pdbx_description
1 polymer ?
#
loop_
_entity_poly.entity_id
_entity_poly.type
_entity_poly.pdbx_seq_one_letter_code
_entity_poly.pdbx_strand_id
1 'polypeptide(L)'
;MRGLGKTNKVISLLRHLPYIDSPCSDNGPNVVPDCMFADWKARVEEQENGFQPDSGASEYARISSEGIGNYEDVPPHVIGLTWDSEERYCFLLDTELGIIHWVQCDYYMRNHSSRAPIKDNPYDYAPENEAETFRDAGTWTIPDFFQVLKEQYRNLTFLPHSSTRVYDVKAGEHPDDAGKNRLIEGIFRQHGWPNMQDYRKDDCLKAIRSALVEHNYSTNSI
;
A
#
# COMPACT_ATOMS: atom_id res chain seq x y z
N MET A 1 -8.58 10.05 17.54
CA MET A 1 -8.66 8.61 17.22
C MET A 1 -9.90 7.90 17.79
N ARG A 2 -10.54 8.36 18.87
CA ARG A 2 -11.73 7.68 19.41
C ARG A 2 -12.89 7.59 18.41
N GLY A 3 -13.02 8.58 17.52
CA GLY A 3 -14.03 8.61 16.46
C GLY A 3 -13.88 7.55 15.37
N LEU A 4 -12.77 6.80 15.32
CA LEU A 4 -12.56 5.75 14.31
C LEU A 4 -13.37 4.48 14.58
N GLY A 5 -14.02 4.36 15.75
CA GLY A 5 -14.80 3.17 16.11
C GLY A 5 -13.95 1.91 16.35
N LYS A 6 -12.65 2.05 16.60
CA LYS A 6 -11.71 0.93 16.77
C LYS A 6 -11.49 0.57 18.24
N THR A 7 -11.07 -0.68 18.48
CA THR A 7 -10.77 -1.15 19.84
C THR A 7 -9.57 -0.40 20.45
N ASN A 8 -9.50 -0.37 21.79
CA ASN A 8 -8.36 0.21 22.50
C ASN A 8 -7.01 -0.43 22.11
N LYS A 9 -7.02 -1.73 21.76
CA LYS A 9 -5.83 -2.45 21.28
C LYS A 9 -5.35 -1.88 19.95
N VAL A 10 -6.26 -1.69 18.98
CA VAL A 10 -5.95 -1.04 17.69
C VAL A 10 -5.45 0.38 17.92
N ILE A 11 -6.16 1.19 18.72
CA ILE A 11 -5.74 2.58 18.99
C ILE A 11 -4.37 2.63 19.68
N SER A 12 -4.07 1.69 20.58
CA SER A 12 -2.75 1.59 21.18
C SER A 12 -1.68 1.20 20.17
N LEU A 13 -1.97 0.26 19.27
CA LEU A 13 -1.05 -0.13 18.19
C LEU A 13 -0.71 1.07 17.30
N LEU A 14 -1.71 1.81 16.83
CA LEU A 14 -1.52 2.98 15.96
C LEU A 14 -0.55 3.99 16.58
N ARG A 15 -0.60 4.22 17.89
CA ARG A 15 0.34 5.14 18.55
C ARG A 15 1.81 4.71 18.50
N HIS A 16 2.09 3.44 18.20
CA HIS A 16 3.42 2.84 18.24
C HIS A 16 3.92 2.37 16.87
N LEU A 17 3.15 2.54 15.80
CA LEU A 17 3.61 2.17 14.47
C LEU A 17 4.76 3.10 14.01
N PRO A 18 5.76 2.55 13.30
CA PRO A 18 6.83 3.35 12.73
C PRO A 18 6.33 4.05 11.46
N TYR A 19 5.76 5.24 11.62
CA TYR A 19 5.29 6.05 10.51
C TYR A 19 6.46 6.59 9.67
N ILE A 20 6.22 6.71 8.36
CA ILE A 20 7.17 7.31 7.43
C ILE A 20 7.11 8.82 7.65
N ASP A 21 8.26 9.43 7.90
CA ASP A 21 8.37 10.88 7.97
C ASP A 21 8.09 11.47 6.58
N SER A 22 6.85 11.93 6.40
CA SER A 22 6.37 12.51 5.15
C SER A 22 6.20 14.01 5.35
N PRO A 23 6.72 14.87 4.46
CA PRO A 23 6.38 16.28 4.48
C PRO A 23 4.85 16.38 4.31
N CYS A 24 4.17 16.94 5.31
CA CYS A 24 2.71 17.02 5.54
C CYS A 24 1.88 17.54 4.35
N SER A 25 1.87 16.82 3.24
CA SER A 25 1.09 17.12 2.06
C SER A 25 0.51 15.81 1.53
N ASP A 26 -0.63 15.91 0.85
CA ASP A 26 -1.34 14.80 0.19
C ASP A 26 -0.53 14.09 -0.93
N ASN A 27 0.78 14.33 -0.97
CA ASN A 27 1.74 13.86 -1.96
C ASN A 27 2.95 13.18 -1.29
N GLY A 28 2.73 12.54 -0.13
CA GLY A 28 3.74 11.72 0.53
C GLY A 28 4.28 10.59 -0.36
N PRO A 29 5.39 9.96 0.03
CA PRO A 29 6.00 8.91 -0.78
C PRO A 29 5.05 7.72 -0.95
N ASN A 30 4.89 7.29 -2.19
CA ASN A 30 4.18 6.06 -2.55
C ASN A 30 4.92 4.88 -1.89
N VAL A 31 4.19 4.06 -1.14
CA VAL A 31 4.70 2.81 -0.56
C VAL A 31 4.21 1.59 -1.34
N VAL A 32 3.15 1.76 -2.11
CA VAL A 32 2.66 0.89 -3.18
C VAL A 32 2.24 1.78 -4.35
N PRO A 33 1.97 1.24 -5.56
CA PRO A 33 1.60 2.06 -6.70
C PRO A 33 0.50 3.07 -6.38
N ASP A 34 0.79 4.35 -6.66
CA ASP A 34 -0.08 5.50 -6.41
C ASP A 34 -0.78 5.55 -5.03
N CYS A 35 -0.14 4.99 -4.00
CA CYS A 35 -0.74 4.94 -2.66
C CYS A 35 0.31 5.00 -1.54
N MET A 36 -0.06 5.68 -0.45
CA MET A 36 0.74 5.83 0.76
C MET A 36 0.29 4.84 1.84
N PHE A 37 1.17 4.56 2.80
CA PHE A 37 0.70 4.02 4.08
C PHE A 37 -0.03 5.10 4.88
N ALA A 38 -1.04 4.68 5.65
CA ALA A 38 -1.80 5.56 6.53
C ALA A 38 -0.93 6.02 7.71
N ASP A 39 -0.49 7.28 7.67
CA ASP A 39 0.08 7.95 8.84
C ASP A 39 -1.04 8.41 9.78
N TRP A 40 -1.59 7.47 10.55
CA TRP A 40 -2.67 7.77 11.49
C TRP A 40 -2.28 8.80 12.56
N LYS A 41 -0.98 8.98 12.85
CA LYS A 41 -0.54 10.02 13.78
C LYS A 41 -0.72 11.40 13.15
N ALA A 42 -0.14 11.62 11.97
CA ALA A 42 -0.28 12.89 11.25
C ALA A 42 -1.75 13.23 10.98
N ARG A 43 -2.55 12.25 10.53
CA ARG A 43 -3.98 12.44 10.25
C ARG A 43 -4.81 12.84 11.46
N VAL A 44 -4.40 12.46 12.66
CA VAL A 44 -5.07 12.87 13.89
C VAL A 44 -4.63 14.27 14.30
N GLU A 45 -3.36 14.61 14.09
CA GLU A 45 -2.78 15.93 14.38
C GLU A 45 -3.30 17.02 13.42
N GLU A 46 -3.69 16.66 12.20
CA GLU A 46 -4.37 17.55 11.24
C GLU A 46 -5.75 18.02 11.71
N GLN A 47 -6.38 17.26 12.61
CA GLN A 47 -7.71 17.57 13.14
C GLN A 47 -7.56 18.29 14.48
N GLU A 48 -8.13 19.50 14.61
CA GLU A 48 -8.02 20.34 15.83
C GLU A 48 -8.36 19.58 17.12
N ASN A 49 -9.37 18.70 17.05
CA ASN A 49 -9.80 17.87 18.17
C ASN A 49 -9.50 16.37 17.97
N GLY A 50 -8.69 16.01 16.98
CA GLY A 50 -8.57 14.62 16.51
C GLY A 50 -9.88 14.08 15.91
N PHE A 51 -9.87 12.81 15.49
CA PHE A 51 -11.09 12.13 15.06
C PHE A 51 -12.13 11.98 16.18
N GLN A 52 -13.26 12.68 16.02
CA GLN A 52 -14.43 12.69 16.91
C GLN A 52 -15.51 11.70 16.44
N PRO A 53 -16.26 11.05 17.35
CA PRO A 53 -17.37 10.18 16.97
C PRO A 53 -18.36 10.90 16.05
N ASP A 54 -18.89 10.17 15.05
CA ASP A 54 -19.92 10.63 14.12
C ASP A 54 -19.56 11.91 13.33
N SER A 55 -18.27 12.21 13.20
CA SER A 55 -17.77 13.32 12.38
C SER A 55 -17.47 12.85 10.96
N GLY A 56 -17.77 13.70 9.98
CA GLY A 56 -17.40 13.45 8.58
C GLY A 56 -15.89 13.22 8.38
N ALA A 57 -15.04 13.80 9.23
CA ALA A 57 -13.60 13.53 9.22
C ALA A 57 -13.25 12.08 9.62
N SER A 58 -13.99 11.50 10.57
CA SER A 58 -13.76 10.11 10.99
C SER A 58 -14.32 9.10 10.00
N GLU A 59 -15.47 9.42 9.40
CA GLU A 59 -16.04 8.66 8.28
C GLU A 59 -15.10 8.68 7.08
N TYR A 60 -14.64 9.87 6.66
CA TYR A 60 -13.67 10.03 5.58
C TYR A 60 -12.40 9.24 5.85
N ALA A 61 -11.85 9.29 7.07
CA ALA A 61 -10.65 8.53 7.41
C ALA A 61 -10.83 7.01 7.30
N ARG A 62 -12.02 6.49 7.64
CA ARG A 62 -12.35 5.08 7.43
C ARG A 62 -12.49 4.77 5.95
N ILE A 63 -13.24 5.56 5.19
CA ILE A 63 -13.40 5.38 3.74
C ILE A 63 -12.04 5.38 3.03
N SER A 64 -11.16 6.35 3.34
CA SER A 64 -9.84 6.48 2.72
C SER A 64 -8.89 5.32 3.03
N SER A 65 -9.03 4.66 4.18
CA SER A 65 -8.09 3.61 4.61
C SER A 65 -8.63 2.19 4.51
N GLU A 66 -9.95 2.04 4.60
CA GLU A 66 -10.65 0.75 4.60
C GLU A 66 -11.35 0.49 3.26
N GLY A 67 -11.52 1.53 2.44
CA GLY A 67 -12.16 1.47 1.13
C GLY A 67 -13.65 1.73 1.20
N ILE A 68 -14.17 2.48 0.22
CA ILE A 68 -15.58 2.90 0.15
C ILE A 68 -16.57 1.73 0.14
N GLY A 69 -16.20 0.60 -0.48
CA GLY A 69 -17.02 -0.60 -0.52
C GLY A 69 -16.96 -1.47 0.74
N ASN A 70 -16.02 -1.21 1.66
CA ASN A 70 -15.79 -2.10 2.80
C ASN A 70 -16.01 -1.45 4.17
N TYR A 71 -15.82 -0.13 4.28
CA TYR A 71 -15.63 0.54 5.57
C TYR A 71 -16.77 0.28 6.58
N GLU A 72 -18.02 0.10 6.13
CA GLU A 72 -19.17 -0.20 6.99
C GLU A 72 -19.07 -1.57 7.68
N ASP A 73 -18.51 -2.55 6.97
CA ASP A 73 -18.37 -3.94 7.43
C ASP A 73 -17.04 -4.22 8.14
N VAL A 74 -16.08 -3.29 8.11
CA VAL A 74 -14.79 -3.48 8.78
C VAL A 74 -14.97 -3.43 10.31
N PRO A 75 -14.71 -4.53 11.04
CA PRO A 75 -14.96 -4.58 12.47
C PRO A 75 -13.93 -3.76 13.27
N PRO A 76 -14.22 -3.42 14.55
CA PRO A 76 -13.38 -2.54 15.37
C PRO A 76 -11.94 -3.00 15.59
N HIS A 77 -11.64 -4.29 15.45
CA HIS A 77 -10.30 -4.87 15.60
C HIS A 77 -9.48 -4.92 14.31
N VAL A 78 -10.07 -4.52 13.19
CA VAL A 78 -9.44 -4.42 11.87
C VAL A 78 -9.20 -2.95 11.51
N ILE A 79 -8.04 -2.64 10.93
CA ILE A 79 -7.65 -1.28 10.56
C ILE A 79 -6.96 -1.21 9.20
N GLY A 80 -7.25 -0.16 8.44
CA GLY A 80 -6.56 0.16 7.19
C GLY A 80 -5.10 0.56 7.40
N LEU A 81 -4.20 -0.02 6.61
CA LEU A 81 -2.76 0.32 6.60
C LEU A 81 -2.38 1.27 5.46
N THR A 82 -3.23 1.38 4.43
CA THR A 82 -3.05 2.29 3.30
C THR A 82 -3.99 3.48 3.41
N TRP A 83 -3.72 4.55 2.66
CA TRP A 83 -4.54 5.74 2.64
C TRP A 83 -4.75 6.26 1.22
N ASP A 84 -6.00 6.59 0.90
CA ASP A 84 -6.47 6.99 -0.43
C ASP A 84 -5.97 6.02 -1.51
N SER A 85 -5.90 4.73 -1.16
CA SER A 85 -5.57 3.70 -2.12
C SER A 85 -6.70 3.62 -3.14
N GLU A 86 -6.36 3.51 -4.42
CA GLU A 86 -7.25 2.82 -5.35
C GLU A 86 -7.68 1.49 -4.71
N GLU A 87 -8.92 1.04 -4.95
CA GLU A 87 -9.47 -0.15 -4.28
C GLU A 87 -8.52 -1.37 -4.37
N ARG A 88 -7.69 -1.42 -5.43
CA ARG A 88 -6.62 -2.39 -5.69
C ARG A 88 -5.57 -2.51 -4.57
N TYR A 89 -5.29 -1.46 -3.80
CA TYR A 89 -4.24 -1.48 -2.75
C TYR A 89 -4.78 -1.22 -1.34
N CYS A 90 -6.03 -1.61 -1.08
CA CYS A 90 -6.58 -1.60 0.28
C CYS A 90 -5.98 -2.76 1.11
N PHE A 91 -5.25 -2.41 2.17
CA PHE A 91 -4.66 -3.37 3.10
C PHE A 91 -5.32 -3.23 4.48
N LEU A 92 -5.97 -4.31 4.93
CA LEU A 92 -6.64 -4.38 6.21
C LEU A 92 -5.86 -5.29 7.17
N LEU A 93 -5.39 -4.74 8.29
CA LEU A 93 -4.75 -5.50 9.36
C LEU A 93 -5.80 -5.99 10.35
N ASP A 94 -5.97 -7.30 10.47
CA ASP A 94 -6.73 -7.91 11.56
C ASP A 94 -5.82 -8.16 12.77
N THR A 95 -6.07 -7.42 13.85
CA THR A 95 -5.24 -7.48 15.06
C THR A 95 -5.57 -8.65 16.00
N GLU A 96 -6.68 -9.34 15.78
CA GLU A 96 -7.04 -10.55 16.54
C GLU A 96 -6.40 -11.79 15.93
N LEU A 97 -6.45 -11.89 14.60
CA LEU A 97 -5.89 -13.02 13.86
C LEU A 97 -4.39 -12.84 13.54
N GLY A 98 -3.89 -11.61 13.54
CA GLY A 98 -2.48 -11.32 13.21
C GLY A 98 -2.17 -11.51 11.71
N ILE A 99 -3.14 -11.21 10.86
CA ILE A 99 -3.09 -11.37 9.41
C ILE A 99 -3.41 -10.04 8.71
N ILE A 100 -2.98 -9.93 7.46
CA ILE A 100 -3.29 -8.80 6.59
C ILE A 100 -4.08 -9.31 5.40
N HIS A 101 -5.21 -8.67 5.15
CA HIS A 101 -6.03 -8.84 3.96
C HIS A 101 -5.65 -7.77 2.94
N TRP A 102 -5.28 -8.20 1.74
CA TRP A 102 -5.18 -7.37 0.56
C TRP A 102 -6.47 -7.53 -0.25
N VAL A 103 -7.43 -6.63 0.01
CA VAL A 103 -8.86 -6.82 -0.33
C VAL A 103 -9.07 -7.12 -1.81
N GLN A 104 -8.51 -6.30 -2.69
CA GLN A 104 -8.56 -6.51 -4.13
C GLN A 104 -7.22 -7.01 -4.69
N CYS A 105 -6.62 -7.98 -4.01
CA CYS A 105 -5.39 -8.59 -4.50
C CYS A 105 -5.61 -9.22 -5.88
N ASP A 106 -4.76 -8.85 -6.84
CA ASP A 106 -4.73 -9.43 -8.18
C ASP A 106 -4.65 -10.96 -8.12
N TYR A 107 -5.43 -11.64 -8.99
CA TYR A 107 -5.47 -13.10 -9.06
C TYR A 107 -4.09 -13.70 -9.31
N TYR A 108 -3.30 -13.07 -10.20
CA TYR A 108 -1.96 -13.58 -10.48
C TYR A 108 -1.06 -13.46 -9.25
N MET A 109 -1.09 -12.32 -8.54
CA MET A 109 -0.37 -12.14 -7.28
C MET A 109 -0.79 -13.15 -6.19
N ARG A 110 -2.10 -13.35 -6.00
CA ARG A 110 -2.62 -14.30 -5.01
C ARG A 110 -2.13 -15.73 -5.26
N ASN A 111 -1.99 -16.13 -6.52
CA ASN A 111 -1.65 -17.51 -6.90
C ASN A 111 -0.17 -17.76 -7.24
N HIS A 112 0.63 -16.73 -7.50
CA HIS A 112 2.04 -16.87 -7.93
C HIS A 112 3.03 -16.15 -7.01
N SER A 113 2.59 -15.68 -5.84
CA SER A 113 3.51 -15.11 -4.85
C SER A 113 4.40 -16.18 -4.23
N SER A 114 5.58 -15.76 -3.76
CA SER A 114 6.53 -16.63 -3.06
C SER A 114 6.00 -17.20 -1.73
N ARG A 115 4.88 -16.69 -1.22
CA ARG A 115 4.22 -17.13 0.01
C ARG A 115 2.79 -17.53 -0.28
N ALA A 116 2.45 -18.78 -0.01
CA ALA A 116 1.08 -19.24 -0.16
C ALA A 116 0.13 -18.40 0.72
N PRO A 117 -0.98 -17.89 0.17
CA PRO A 117 -2.00 -17.23 0.99
C PRO A 117 -2.68 -18.24 1.91
N ILE A 118 -3.23 -17.74 3.01
CA ILE A 118 -4.14 -18.47 3.88
C ILE A 118 -5.43 -18.74 3.08
N LYS A 119 -5.92 -19.98 3.12
CA LYS A 119 -7.07 -20.46 2.32
C LYS A 119 -8.25 -20.92 3.18
N ASP A 120 -8.32 -20.43 4.41
CA ASP A 120 -9.43 -20.74 5.31
C ASP A 120 -10.73 -20.13 4.75
N ASN A 121 -11.84 -20.84 4.92
CA ASN A 121 -13.14 -20.38 4.46
C ASN A 121 -13.63 -19.22 5.35
N PRO A 122 -13.82 -18.00 4.82
CA PRO A 122 -14.23 -16.84 5.62
C PRO A 122 -15.53 -17.06 6.42
N TYR A 123 -16.48 -17.79 5.84
CA TYR A 123 -17.78 -18.08 6.45
C TYR A 123 -17.67 -18.96 7.71
N ASP A 124 -16.53 -19.61 7.95
CA ASP A 124 -16.32 -20.45 9.13
C ASP A 124 -15.99 -19.61 10.39
N TYR A 125 -15.51 -18.37 10.23
CA TYR A 125 -14.99 -17.56 11.33
C TYR A 125 -15.42 -16.09 11.32
N ALA A 126 -16.09 -15.61 10.27
CA ALA A 126 -16.58 -14.25 10.16
C ALA A 126 -18.08 -14.21 9.80
N PRO A 127 -18.79 -13.15 10.19
CA PRO A 127 -20.14 -12.87 9.69
C PRO A 127 -20.20 -12.81 8.16
N GLU A 128 -21.38 -13.07 7.57
CA GLU A 128 -21.59 -13.12 6.13
C GLU A 128 -21.17 -11.82 5.42
N ASN A 129 -21.52 -10.66 5.99
CA ASN A 129 -21.12 -9.36 5.43
C ASN A 129 -19.59 -9.18 5.42
N GLU A 130 -18.86 -9.56 6.48
CA GLU A 130 -17.39 -9.53 6.45
C GLU A 130 -16.82 -10.54 5.42
N ALA A 131 -17.39 -11.74 5.39
CA ALA A 131 -17.00 -12.84 4.50
C ALA A 131 -17.07 -12.44 3.03
N GLU A 132 -18.20 -11.84 2.63
CA GLU A 132 -18.48 -11.37 1.28
C GLU A 132 -17.71 -10.10 0.92
N THR A 133 -17.54 -9.17 1.86
CA THR A 133 -16.98 -7.85 1.57
C THR A 133 -15.46 -7.86 1.42
N PHE A 134 -14.71 -8.38 2.41
CA PHE A 134 -13.24 -8.25 2.38
C PHE A 134 -12.45 -9.48 2.85
N ARG A 135 -13.08 -10.50 3.44
CA ARG A 135 -12.34 -11.64 4.00
C ARG A 135 -11.92 -12.68 2.95
N ASP A 136 -12.58 -12.76 1.79
CA ASP A 136 -12.10 -13.55 0.62
C ASP A 136 -11.00 -12.82 -0.19
N ALA A 137 -10.13 -12.10 0.53
CA ALA A 137 -9.00 -11.39 -0.02
C ALA A 137 -7.76 -12.27 -0.19
N GLY A 138 -6.74 -11.72 -0.86
CA GLY A 138 -5.38 -12.23 -0.69
C GLY A 138 -4.96 -12.04 0.78
N THR A 139 -4.77 -13.14 1.51
CA THR A 139 -4.60 -13.10 2.96
C THR A 139 -3.31 -13.78 3.38
N TRP A 140 -2.50 -13.12 4.21
CA TRP A 140 -1.22 -13.65 4.69
C TRP A 140 -0.99 -13.27 6.15
N THR A 141 -0.11 -14.02 6.82
CA THR A 141 0.48 -13.57 8.09
C THR A 141 1.26 -12.27 7.86
N ILE A 142 1.39 -11.43 8.90
CA ILE A 142 2.13 -10.16 8.78
C ILE A 142 3.54 -10.35 8.17
N PRO A 143 4.38 -11.31 8.61
CA PRO A 143 5.70 -11.51 8.01
C PRO A 143 5.64 -11.92 6.53
N ASP A 144 4.71 -12.81 6.17
CA ASP A 144 4.57 -13.29 4.80
C ASP A 144 4.05 -12.20 3.86
N PHE A 145 3.08 -11.39 4.31
CA PHE A 145 2.59 -10.22 3.58
C PHE A 145 3.75 -9.31 3.16
N PHE A 146 4.63 -8.95 4.10
CA PHE A 146 5.78 -8.10 3.78
C PHE A 146 6.81 -8.79 2.88
N GLN A 147 6.89 -10.13 2.86
CA GLN A 147 7.72 -10.84 1.89
C GLN A 147 7.12 -10.78 0.48
N VAL A 148 5.80 -10.97 0.35
CA VAL A 148 5.08 -10.82 -0.93
C VAL A 148 5.25 -9.40 -1.47
N LEU A 149 5.13 -8.39 -0.61
CA LEU A 149 5.32 -6.99 -1.01
C LEU A 149 6.76 -6.70 -1.47
N LYS A 150 7.76 -7.18 -0.73
CA LYS A 150 9.18 -7.04 -1.12
C LYS A 150 9.48 -7.70 -2.47
N GLU A 151 8.83 -8.82 -2.76
CA GLU A 151 8.98 -9.51 -4.03
C GLU A 151 8.50 -8.66 -5.20
N GLN A 152 7.40 -7.92 -5.06
CA GLN A 152 6.91 -7.01 -6.12
C GLN A 152 7.97 -5.97 -6.50
N TYR A 153 8.68 -5.42 -5.52
CA TYR A 153 9.79 -4.49 -5.75
C TYR A 153 11.03 -5.17 -6.34
N ARG A 154 11.42 -6.34 -5.82
CA ARG A 154 12.60 -7.09 -6.33
C ARG A 154 12.44 -7.49 -7.79
N ASN A 155 11.22 -7.84 -8.17
CA ASN A 155 10.86 -8.19 -9.53
C ASN A 155 10.54 -6.97 -10.40
N LEU A 156 10.52 -5.76 -9.81
CA LEU A 156 10.18 -4.50 -10.49
C LEU A 156 8.77 -4.50 -11.08
N THR A 157 7.85 -5.31 -10.53
CA THR A 157 6.41 -5.21 -10.80
C THR A 157 5.85 -3.92 -10.21
N PHE A 158 6.32 -3.57 -9.01
CA PHE A 158 6.18 -2.23 -8.45
C PHE A 158 7.47 -1.46 -8.76
N LEU A 159 7.39 -0.58 -9.76
CA LEU A 159 8.54 0.10 -10.35
C LEU A 159 8.68 1.51 -9.77
N PRO A 160 9.75 1.82 -9.02
CA PRO A 160 9.99 3.17 -8.56
C PRO A 160 10.41 4.06 -9.74
N HIS A 161 9.68 5.14 -9.99
CA HIS A 161 10.02 6.15 -11.00
C HIS A 161 10.87 7.28 -10.42
N SER A 162 10.77 7.50 -9.11
CA SER A 162 11.55 8.47 -8.37
C SER A 162 11.78 7.98 -6.93
N SER A 163 12.37 8.82 -6.08
CA SER A 163 12.51 8.51 -4.65
C SER A 163 11.18 8.47 -3.90
N THR A 164 10.09 8.97 -4.48
CA THR A 164 8.78 9.12 -3.83
C THR A 164 7.64 8.51 -4.64
N ARG A 165 7.84 8.10 -5.89
CA ARG A 165 6.77 7.60 -6.76
C ARG A 165 7.05 6.18 -7.23
N VAL A 166 6.01 5.36 -7.13
CA VAL A 166 5.99 3.95 -7.51
C VAL A 166 4.77 3.73 -8.40
N TYR A 167 4.95 2.95 -9.46
CA TYR A 167 3.92 2.60 -10.43
C TYR A 167 3.78 1.09 -10.56
N ASP A 168 2.57 0.63 -10.88
CA ASP A 168 2.30 -0.76 -11.23
C ASP A 168 2.54 -0.95 -12.72
N VAL A 169 3.56 -1.73 -13.07
CA VAL A 169 3.90 -2.00 -14.46
C VAL A 169 2.75 -2.68 -15.21
N LYS A 170 1.89 -3.45 -14.52
CA LYS A 170 0.70 -4.07 -15.12
C LYS A 170 -0.47 -3.10 -15.31
N ALA A 171 -0.55 -2.02 -14.52
CA ALA A 171 -1.60 -1.01 -14.67
C ALA A 171 -1.26 0.00 -15.78
N GLY A 172 0.03 0.24 -16.02
CA GLY A 172 0.54 1.17 -17.04
C GLY A 172 0.55 0.63 -18.47
N GLU A 173 -0.42 -0.19 -18.89
CA GLU A 173 -0.51 -0.71 -20.27
C GLU A 173 -0.95 0.34 -21.31
N HIS A 174 -0.62 1.62 -21.11
CA HIS A 174 -0.59 2.58 -22.21
C HIS A 174 0.70 2.34 -23.02
N PRO A 175 0.64 2.30 -24.36
CA PRO A 175 1.82 2.01 -25.20
C PRO A 175 3.04 2.90 -24.91
N ASP A 176 2.80 4.15 -24.51
CA ASP A 176 3.84 5.13 -24.19
C ASP A 176 4.56 4.83 -22.87
N ASP A 177 3.86 4.23 -21.89
CA ASP A 177 4.41 3.86 -20.58
C ASP A 177 5.22 2.56 -20.65
N ALA A 178 4.88 1.64 -21.55
CA ALA A 178 5.63 0.39 -21.73
C ALA A 178 7.09 0.62 -22.18
N GLY A 179 7.36 1.68 -22.94
CA GLY A 179 8.72 2.10 -23.30
C GLY A 179 9.48 2.66 -22.10
N LYS A 180 8.83 3.56 -21.37
CA LYS A 180 9.37 4.20 -20.16
C LYS A 180 9.70 3.18 -19.05
N ASN A 181 8.77 2.25 -18.78
CA ASN A 181 8.94 1.25 -17.74
C ASN A 181 10.11 0.31 -18.04
N ARG A 182 10.26 -0.12 -19.30
CA ARG A 182 11.41 -0.94 -19.74
C ARG A 182 12.74 -0.21 -19.61
N LEU A 183 12.76 1.09 -19.93
CA LEU A 183 13.95 1.93 -19.76
C LEU A 183 14.36 2.01 -18.28
N ILE A 184 13.41 2.35 -17.39
CA ILE A 184 13.66 2.47 -15.95
C ILE A 184 14.09 1.12 -15.37
N GLU A 185 13.39 0.04 -15.69
CA GLU A 185 13.76 -1.32 -15.27
C GLU A 185 15.20 -1.66 -15.69
N GLY A 186 15.57 -1.39 -16.95
CA GLY A 186 16.92 -1.62 -17.45
C GLY A 186 17.98 -0.88 -16.62
N ILE A 187 17.71 0.37 -16.23
CA ILE A 187 18.61 1.15 -15.38
C ILE A 187 18.73 0.52 -13.99
N PHE A 188 17.64 0.09 -13.36
CA PHE A 188 17.71 -0.62 -12.07
C PHE A 188 18.63 -1.85 -12.16
N ARG A 189 18.45 -2.68 -13.19
CA ARG A 189 19.26 -3.89 -13.40
C ARG A 189 20.75 -3.56 -13.64
N GLN A 190 21.05 -2.57 -14.47
CA GLN A 190 22.42 -2.10 -14.72
C GLN A 190 23.12 -1.58 -13.45
N HIS A 191 22.34 -1.08 -12.50
CA HIS A 191 22.83 -0.56 -11.24
C HIS A 191 22.81 -1.58 -10.10
N GLY A 192 22.64 -2.88 -10.38
CA GLY A 192 22.81 -3.98 -9.42
C GLY A 192 21.53 -4.48 -8.76
N TRP A 193 20.35 -3.97 -9.15
CA TRP A 193 19.08 -4.46 -8.60
C TRP A 193 18.78 -5.91 -9.05
N PRO A 194 18.36 -6.83 -8.15
CA PRO A 194 17.89 -6.60 -6.78
C PRO A 194 18.93 -6.93 -5.69
N ASN A 195 20.20 -7.11 -6.05
CA ASN A 195 21.24 -7.44 -5.07
C ASN A 195 21.64 -6.18 -4.29
N MET A 196 21.21 -6.10 -3.03
CA MET A 196 21.48 -4.94 -2.18
C MET A 196 22.98 -4.69 -1.91
N GLN A 197 23.85 -5.71 -2.09
CA GLN A 197 25.30 -5.52 -1.99
C GLN A 197 25.88 -4.78 -3.20
N ASP A 198 25.26 -4.96 -4.36
CA ASP A 198 25.72 -4.37 -5.63
C ASP A 198 24.91 -3.12 -6.01
N TYR A 199 23.76 -2.90 -5.36
CA TYR A 199 22.82 -1.86 -5.75
C TYR A 199 23.32 -0.45 -5.41
N ARG A 200 23.59 0.33 -6.46
CA ARG A 200 24.04 1.73 -6.36
C ARG A 200 22.86 2.69 -6.48
N LYS A 201 22.15 2.92 -5.38
CA LYS A 201 20.91 3.73 -5.33
C LYS A 201 21.07 5.12 -5.94
N ASP A 202 22.04 5.89 -5.48
CA ASP A 202 22.17 7.29 -5.90
C ASP A 202 22.52 7.43 -7.38
N ASP A 203 23.38 6.55 -7.89
CA ASP A 203 23.73 6.52 -9.31
C ASP A 203 22.56 6.06 -10.17
N CYS A 204 21.78 5.08 -9.70
CA CYS A 204 20.56 4.60 -10.37
C CYS A 204 19.53 5.73 -10.51
N LEU A 205 19.23 6.44 -9.41
CA LEU A 205 18.27 7.54 -9.43
C LEU A 205 18.74 8.74 -10.25
N LYS A 206 20.06 8.96 -10.38
CA LYS A 206 20.61 9.96 -11.33
C LYS A 206 20.41 9.51 -12.77
N ALA A 207 20.75 8.25 -13.08
CA ALA A 207 20.60 7.69 -14.42
C ALA A 207 19.14 7.69 -14.89
N ILE A 208 18.18 7.37 -14.02
CA ILE A 208 16.75 7.45 -14.32
C ILE A 208 16.36 8.89 -14.70
N ARG A 209 16.75 9.88 -13.88
CA ARG A 209 16.44 11.30 -14.15
C ARG A 209 17.00 11.77 -15.49
N SER A 210 18.26 11.43 -15.80
CA SER A 210 18.89 11.75 -17.08
C SER A 210 18.17 11.11 -18.26
N ALA A 211 17.88 9.81 -18.17
CA ALA A 211 17.24 9.06 -19.24
C ALA A 211 15.81 9.54 -19.53
N LEU A 212 15.04 9.91 -18.50
CA LEU A 212 13.69 10.45 -18.70
C LEU A 212 13.72 11.80 -19.45
N VAL A 213 14.69 12.66 -19.16
CA VAL A 213 14.88 13.94 -19.87
C VAL A 213 15.30 13.71 -21.33
N GLU A 214 16.28 12.83 -21.57
CA GLU A 214 16.79 12.53 -22.92
C GLU A 214 15.71 11.97 -23.86
N HIS A 215 14.79 11.17 -23.32
CA HIS A 215 13.70 10.55 -24.08
C HIS A 215 12.42 11.39 -24.12
N ASN A 216 12.43 12.64 -23.62
CA ASN A 216 11.28 13.55 -23.55
C ASN A 216 10.06 12.95 -22.80
N TYR A 217 10.30 12.06 -21.84
CA TYR A 217 9.23 11.61 -20.95
C TYR A 217 8.89 12.71 -19.95
N SER A 218 7.59 12.91 -19.66
CA SER A 218 7.15 13.89 -18.66
C SER A 218 7.86 13.65 -17.32
N THR A 219 8.50 14.69 -16.81
CA THR A 219 9.23 14.70 -15.53
C THR A 219 8.40 15.26 -14.38
N ASN A 220 7.11 15.53 -14.58
CA ASN A 220 6.21 16.18 -13.61
C ASN A 220 6.01 15.42 -12.28
N SER A 221 6.71 14.30 -12.07
CA SER A 221 6.64 13.46 -10.88
C SER A 221 8.03 13.11 -10.28
N ILE A 222 9.10 13.82 -10.68
CA ILE A 222 10.46 13.66 -10.12
C ILE A 222 10.62 14.46 -8.83
#